data_AF-A0A183XR51-F1
#
_entry.id   AF-A0A183XR51-F1
#
_cell.length_a   1.000
_cell.length_b   1.000
_cell.length_c   1.000
_cell.angle_alpha   90.00
_cell.angle_beta   90.00
_cell.angle_gamma   90.00
#
_symmetry.space_group_name_H-M   'P 1'
#
loop_
_entity.id
_entity.type
_entity.pdbx_description
1 polymer ?
#
loop_
_entity_poly.entity_id
_entity_poly.type
_entity_poly.pdbx_seq_one_letter_code
_entity_poly.pdbx_strand_id
1 'polypeptide(L)'
;MTPAEMLLSLIRGPKVYAYIRRHDTVFPSNSLEYVSETMLTVMNGCYTVCTVVSPFLLLIAYNRSLLNGTNFMMLAKFTVTYYVIAISMRTVGRIFNPEYRRFADTLFEAHLHGRNGSSLLLGYDYELFAAPIDFRARKELRKYFETPRRFTATGNMLYTALRDRLSYNIVYSFARVLVYPGSASLLNKLIQSFLIENRRKLVVEKGAIRGVLMTREGNRVDSMFVDRREQGGNGNILVVTCEGNAGFYETGIMPTPLTLNYSVLGWNQPGFGESSGMPTPKQTIASIDAVIQYAIHKLGFVEEQIVIYAWSIGGFPATWAAANYPNIKVVFDSAKMPRSWAPLVEFIVRTYFDMPIAMQLTAYNGPLILIRRTQDEMIITTEGTNEERLATNRANNLLKSILRARHPSLINDDDAEVAVDVWLAATPLERMSLTKDCPKTSTMGNVENLTKQNRNILIHCLCSKYLVDFDSSHNTPLDPSLFKIPSSF
;
A
#
# COMPACT_ATOMS: atom_id res chain seq x y z
N MET A 1 -20.47 17.17 -27.93
CA MET A 1 -19.65 16.06 -28.41
C MET A 1 -19.91 15.89 -29.90
N THR A 2 -18.88 15.89 -30.74
CA THR A 2 -19.02 15.54 -32.17
C THR A 2 -19.36 14.05 -32.32
N PRO A 3 -19.96 13.60 -33.45
CA PRO A 3 -20.19 12.18 -33.68
C PRO A 3 -18.92 11.31 -33.59
N ALA A 4 -17.76 11.86 -33.98
CA ALA A 4 -16.48 11.19 -33.90
C ALA A 4 -15.97 11.04 -32.45
N GLU A 5 -16.10 12.10 -31.64
CA GLU A 5 -15.78 12.04 -30.21
C GLU A 5 -16.69 11.04 -29.47
N MET A 6 -17.97 10.96 -29.85
CA MET A 6 -18.91 10.00 -29.30
C MET A 6 -18.54 8.57 -29.66
N LEU A 7 -18.24 8.31 -30.93
CA LEU A 7 -17.79 6.98 -31.32
C LEU A 7 -16.51 6.59 -30.56
N LEU A 8 -15.56 7.52 -30.40
CA LEU A 8 -14.33 7.27 -29.67
C LEU A 8 -14.56 7.01 -28.17
N SER A 9 -15.51 7.73 -27.54
CA SER A 9 -15.88 7.54 -26.14
C SER A 9 -16.54 6.17 -25.93
N LEU A 10 -17.34 5.69 -26.87
CA LEU A 10 -17.93 4.35 -26.79
C LEU A 10 -16.88 3.23 -27.03
N ILE A 11 -15.94 3.44 -27.96
CA ILE A 11 -14.84 2.49 -28.22
C ILE A 11 -13.88 2.40 -27.04
N ARG A 12 -13.49 3.53 -26.44
CA ARG A 12 -12.45 3.60 -25.38
C ARG A 12 -13.01 3.71 -23.96
N GLY A 13 -14.33 3.83 -23.82
CA GLY A 13 -14.98 4.11 -22.54
C GLY A 13 -14.75 3.00 -21.51
N PRO A 14 -14.81 3.35 -20.22
CA PRO A 14 -14.61 2.41 -19.12
C PRO A 14 -15.78 1.42 -19.04
N LYS A 15 -15.55 0.30 -18.37
CA LYS A 15 -16.62 -0.52 -17.82
C LYS A 15 -17.25 0.22 -16.63
N VAL A 16 -18.58 0.24 -16.62
CA VAL A 16 -19.36 0.67 -15.46
C VAL A 16 -19.78 -0.59 -14.71
N TYR A 17 -19.46 -0.65 -13.43
CA TYR A 17 -19.72 -1.80 -12.57
C TYR A 17 -21.14 -1.74 -12.00
N ALA A 18 -21.52 -0.59 -11.46
CA ALA A 18 -22.72 -0.45 -10.66
C ALA A 18 -23.23 0.99 -10.62
N TYR A 19 -24.51 1.13 -10.31
CA TYR A 19 -25.03 2.36 -9.72
C TYR A 19 -24.78 2.32 -8.20
N ILE A 20 -24.30 3.43 -7.64
CA ILE A 20 -23.95 3.49 -6.22
C ILE A 20 -25.19 3.69 -5.34
N ARG A 21 -26.17 4.49 -5.78
CA ARG A 21 -27.33 4.92 -4.97
C ARG A 21 -28.70 4.58 -5.59
N ARG A 22 -28.76 3.63 -6.53
CA ARG A 22 -30.03 3.16 -7.11
C ARG A 22 -30.38 1.77 -6.58
N HIS A 23 -31.68 1.47 -6.55
CA HIS A 23 -32.19 0.14 -6.19
C HIS A 23 -31.65 -0.95 -7.14
N ASP A 24 -31.60 -0.66 -8.43
CA ASP A 24 -30.89 -1.49 -9.41
C ASP A 24 -29.39 -1.23 -9.29
N THR A 25 -28.70 -2.07 -8.53
CA THR A 25 -27.29 -1.82 -8.22
C THR A 25 -26.34 -2.19 -9.35
N VAL A 26 -26.61 -3.27 -10.10
CA VAL A 26 -25.75 -3.72 -11.20
C VAL A 26 -26.03 -2.88 -12.45
N PHE A 27 -24.96 -2.45 -13.13
CA PHE A 27 -25.12 -1.62 -14.33
C PHE A 27 -25.66 -2.42 -15.54
N PRO A 28 -26.62 -1.84 -16.28
CA PRO A 28 -27.05 -2.16 -17.62
C PRO A 28 -26.10 -2.90 -18.55
N SER A 29 -26.22 -4.21 -18.82
CA SER A 29 -25.39 -4.83 -19.87
C SER A 29 -26.26 -5.68 -20.81
N ASN A 30 -26.23 -5.35 -22.11
CA ASN A 30 -26.87 -6.17 -23.12
C ASN A 30 -25.99 -7.37 -23.51
N SER A 31 -26.55 -8.31 -24.29
CA SER A 31 -25.84 -9.54 -24.69
C SER A 31 -24.53 -9.26 -25.45
N LEU A 32 -24.47 -8.21 -26.28
CA LEU A 32 -23.24 -7.87 -27.02
C LEU A 32 -22.14 -7.37 -26.07
N GLU A 33 -22.48 -6.49 -25.14
CA GLU A 33 -21.56 -6.02 -24.10
C GLU A 33 -21.11 -7.19 -23.22
N TYR A 34 -22.02 -8.03 -22.73
CA TYR A 34 -21.68 -9.20 -21.91
C TYR A 34 -20.70 -10.17 -22.62
N VAL A 35 -20.99 -10.54 -23.88
CA VAL A 35 -20.13 -11.44 -24.65
C VAL A 35 -18.78 -10.78 -24.92
N SER A 36 -18.76 -9.52 -25.36
CA SER A 36 -17.50 -8.82 -25.62
C SER A 36 -16.63 -8.62 -24.38
N GLU A 37 -17.24 -8.31 -23.22
CA GLU A 37 -16.55 -8.17 -21.94
C GLU A 37 -15.99 -9.51 -21.44
N THR A 38 -16.72 -10.60 -21.70
CA THR A 38 -16.23 -11.96 -21.44
C THR A 38 -15.02 -12.28 -22.31
N MET A 39 -15.09 -11.93 -23.60
CA MET A 39 -13.96 -12.12 -24.53
C MET A 39 -12.72 -11.34 -24.08
N LEU A 40 -12.86 -10.04 -23.79
CA LEU A 40 -11.77 -9.18 -23.32
C LEU A 40 -11.19 -9.69 -21.99
N THR A 41 -12.06 -10.17 -21.09
CA THR A 41 -11.66 -10.76 -19.81
C THR A 41 -10.84 -12.03 -20.01
N VAL A 42 -11.28 -12.94 -20.88
CA VAL A 42 -10.53 -14.17 -21.22
C VAL A 42 -9.17 -13.83 -21.81
N MET A 43 -9.13 -12.91 -22.78
CA MET A 43 -7.88 -12.47 -23.41
C MET A 43 -6.89 -11.88 -22.39
N ASN A 44 -7.36 -11.01 -21.49
CA ASN A 44 -6.52 -10.43 -20.45
C ASN A 44 -6.05 -11.48 -19.42
N GLY A 45 -6.92 -12.45 -19.09
CA GLY A 45 -6.57 -13.60 -18.25
C GLY A 45 -5.47 -14.45 -18.88
N CYS A 46 -5.60 -14.78 -20.16
CA CYS A 46 -4.58 -15.49 -20.93
C CYS A 46 -3.26 -14.72 -20.96
N TYR A 47 -3.29 -13.42 -21.26
CA TYR A 47 -2.10 -12.56 -21.24
C TYR A 47 -1.39 -12.60 -19.89
N THR A 48 -2.15 -12.46 -18.81
CA THR A 48 -1.63 -12.47 -17.45
C THR A 48 -0.98 -13.81 -17.10
N VAL A 49 -1.68 -14.92 -17.34
CA VAL A 49 -1.17 -16.28 -17.09
C VAL A 49 0.06 -16.55 -17.93
N CYS A 50 0.04 -16.20 -19.23
CA CYS A 50 1.18 -16.38 -20.13
C CYS A 50 2.40 -15.57 -19.68
N THR A 51 2.21 -14.38 -19.12
CA THR A 51 3.31 -13.55 -18.60
C THR A 51 3.95 -14.17 -17.36
N VAL A 52 3.14 -14.73 -16.45
CA VAL A 52 3.65 -15.39 -15.23
C VAL A 52 4.37 -16.70 -15.56
N VAL A 53 3.83 -17.50 -16.48
CA VAL A 53 4.36 -18.81 -16.86
C VAL A 53 5.35 -18.71 -18.04
N SER A 54 5.66 -17.50 -18.52
CA SER A 54 6.45 -17.28 -19.74
C SER A 54 7.82 -18.00 -19.74
N PRO A 55 8.58 -18.11 -18.64
CA PRO A 55 9.86 -18.83 -18.67
C PRO A 55 9.70 -20.31 -19.06
N PHE A 56 8.64 -20.95 -18.57
CA PHE A 56 8.33 -22.35 -18.87
C PHE A 56 7.71 -22.50 -20.27
N LEU A 57 6.81 -21.59 -20.66
CA LEU A 57 6.20 -21.59 -21.99
C LEU A 57 7.24 -21.38 -23.09
N LEU A 58 8.22 -20.51 -22.88
CA LEU A 58 9.32 -20.29 -23.83
C LEU A 58 10.20 -21.54 -23.96
N LEU A 59 10.50 -22.22 -22.85
CA LEU A 59 11.26 -23.48 -22.88
C LEU A 59 10.52 -24.57 -23.66
N ILE A 60 9.21 -24.73 -23.42
CA ILE A 60 8.37 -25.68 -24.16
C ILE A 60 8.31 -25.30 -25.64
N ALA A 61 8.10 -24.02 -25.95
CA ALA A 61 8.02 -23.52 -27.32
C ALA A 61 9.34 -23.73 -28.09
N TYR A 62 10.48 -23.53 -27.44
CA TYR A 62 11.79 -23.82 -28.00
C TYR A 62 11.97 -25.32 -28.27
N ASN A 63 11.74 -26.17 -27.25
CA ASN A 63 11.93 -27.62 -27.35
C ASN A 63 11.01 -28.27 -28.40
N ARG A 64 9.83 -27.69 -28.65
CA ARG A 64 8.87 -28.15 -29.66
C ARG A 64 8.96 -27.42 -31.01
N SER A 65 9.99 -26.60 -31.23
CA SER A 65 10.16 -25.82 -32.47
C SER A 65 8.95 -24.94 -32.83
N LEU A 66 8.20 -24.47 -31.83
CA LEU A 66 7.04 -23.61 -32.02
C LEU A 66 7.42 -22.15 -32.34
N LEU A 67 8.67 -21.76 -32.05
CA LEU A 67 9.23 -20.42 -32.28
C LEU A 67 9.60 -20.15 -33.75
N ASN A 68 8.71 -20.51 -34.69
CA ASN A 68 8.89 -20.21 -36.11
C ASN A 68 8.00 -19.03 -36.55
N GLY A 69 8.40 -18.35 -37.63
CA GLY A 69 7.71 -17.15 -38.12
C GLY A 69 6.23 -17.40 -38.48
N THR A 70 5.91 -18.56 -39.04
CA THR A 70 4.54 -18.93 -39.42
C THR A 70 3.63 -19.04 -38.20
N ASN A 71 4.06 -19.71 -37.14
CA ASN A 71 3.31 -19.84 -35.89
C ASN A 71 3.11 -18.50 -35.21
N PHE A 72 4.16 -17.65 -35.17
CA PHE A 72 4.05 -16.31 -34.64
C PHE A 72 3.01 -15.47 -35.41
N MET A 73 3.05 -15.53 -36.74
CA MET A 73 2.08 -14.84 -37.59
C MET A 73 0.65 -15.36 -37.40
N MET A 74 0.45 -16.67 -37.25
CA MET A 74 -0.86 -17.25 -36.95
C MET A 74 -1.39 -16.78 -35.58
N LEU A 75 -0.57 -16.82 -34.54
CA LEU A 75 -0.93 -16.35 -33.21
C LEU A 75 -1.27 -14.85 -33.20
N ALA A 76 -0.47 -14.03 -33.90
CA ALA A 76 -0.70 -12.60 -34.04
C ALA A 76 -2.03 -12.32 -34.76
N LYS A 77 -2.30 -13.00 -35.89
CA LYS A 77 -3.56 -12.87 -36.63
C LYS A 77 -4.77 -13.26 -35.77
N PHE A 78 -4.68 -14.39 -35.06
CA PHE A 78 -5.75 -14.85 -34.16
C PHE A 78 -6.02 -13.81 -33.06
N THR A 79 -4.97 -13.36 -32.36
CA THR A 79 -5.07 -12.40 -31.27
C THR A 79 -5.67 -11.07 -31.74
N VAL A 80 -5.20 -10.54 -32.87
CA VAL A 80 -5.71 -9.29 -33.44
C VAL A 80 -7.17 -9.44 -33.87
N THR A 81 -7.52 -10.52 -34.56
CA THR A 81 -8.90 -10.76 -35.02
C THR A 81 -9.85 -10.91 -33.84
N TYR A 82 -9.47 -11.67 -32.81
CA TYR A 82 -10.24 -11.85 -31.59
C TYR A 82 -10.47 -10.50 -30.88
N TYR A 83 -9.42 -9.69 -30.75
CA TYR A 83 -9.52 -8.36 -30.13
C TYR A 83 -10.41 -7.41 -30.94
N VAL A 84 -10.28 -7.37 -32.27
CA VAL A 84 -11.10 -6.53 -33.15
C VAL A 84 -12.58 -6.92 -33.06
N ILE A 85 -12.90 -8.22 -33.07
CA ILE A 85 -14.28 -8.69 -32.89
C ILE A 85 -14.81 -8.25 -31.52
N ALA A 86 -14.05 -8.48 -30.45
CA ALA A 86 -14.47 -8.11 -29.10
C ALA A 86 -14.74 -6.60 -28.97
N ILE A 87 -13.82 -5.75 -29.42
CA ILE A 87 -14.00 -4.29 -29.37
C ILE A 87 -15.16 -3.83 -30.26
N SER A 88 -15.35 -4.43 -31.43
CA SER A 88 -16.46 -4.09 -32.33
C SER A 88 -17.80 -4.44 -31.69
N MET A 89 -17.94 -5.65 -31.14
CA MET A 89 -19.14 -6.08 -30.41
C MET A 89 -19.43 -5.19 -29.21
N ARG A 90 -18.40 -4.83 -28.43
CA ARG A 90 -18.54 -3.90 -27.30
C ARG A 90 -19.05 -2.55 -27.75
N THR A 91 -18.47 -2.01 -28.82
CA THR A 91 -18.84 -0.68 -29.35
C THR A 91 -20.28 -0.68 -29.84
N VAL A 92 -20.69 -1.70 -30.62
CA VAL A 92 -22.06 -1.85 -31.09
C VAL A 92 -23.03 -2.00 -29.91
N GLY A 93 -22.69 -2.83 -28.93
CA GLY A 93 -23.49 -2.99 -27.70
C GLY A 93 -23.68 -1.67 -26.95
N ARG A 94 -22.61 -0.87 -26.79
CA ARG A 94 -22.67 0.44 -26.13
C ARG A 94 -23.45 1.49 -26.92
N ILE A 95 -23.43 1.44 -28.27
CA ILE A 95 -24.28 2.30 -29.12
C ILE A 95 -25.77 2.04 -28.82
N PHE A 96 -26.16 0.78 -28.65
CA PHE A 96 -27.54 0.38 -28.39
C PHE A 96 -27.93 0.37 -26.90
N ASN A 97 -27.00 0.68 -25.98
CA ASN A 97 -27.28 0.79 -24.56
C ASN A 97 -27.56 2.26 -24.16
N PRO A 98 -28.83 2.64 -23.92
CA PRO A 98 -29.17 4.02 -23.56
C PRO A 98 -28.56 4.46 -22.22
N GLU A 99 -28.45 3.55 -21.25
CA GLU A 99 -27.85 3.87 -19.95
C GLU A 99 -26.33 4.10 -20.06
N TYR A 100 -25.63 3.30 -20.89
CA TYR A 100 -24.21 3.53 -21.16
C TYR A 100 -23.97 4.86 -21.88
N ARG A 101 -24.81 5.22 -22.86
CA ARG A 101 -24.72 6.52 -23.55
C ARG A 101 -24.91 7.68 -22.57
N ARG A 102 -25.92 7.63 -21.71
CA ARG A 102 -26.11 8.63 -20.64
C ARG A 102 -24.88 8.74 -19.74
N PHE A 103 -24.30 7.62 -19.33
CA PHE A 103 -23.05 7.62 -18.58
C PHE A 103 -21.89 8.24 -19.38
N ALA A 104 -21.72 7.88 -20.66
CA ALA A 104 -20.66 8.39 -21.51
C ALA A 104 -20.77 9.92 -21.73
N ASP A 105 -21.98 10.43 -21.89
CA ASP A 105 -22.26 11.87 -21.97
C ASP A 105 -21.89 12.56 -20.65
N THR A 106 -22.32 11.99 -19.51
CA THR A 106 -21.98 12.50 -18.17
C THR A 106 -20.46 12.53 -17.95
N LEU A 107 -19.77 11.48 -18.36
CA LEU A 107 -18.31 11.38 -18.25
C LEU A 107 -17.61 12.43 -19.10
N PHE A 108 -18.09 12.66 -20.32
CA PHE A 108 -17.55 13.70 -21.19
C PHE A 108 -17.80 15.10 -20.64
N GLU A 109 -19.00 15.38 -20.16
CA GLU A 109 -19.34 16.66 -19.50
C GLU A 109 -18.46 16.92 -18.28
N ALA A 110 -18.15 15.89 -17.47
CA ALA A 110 -17.24 16.03 -16.34
C ALA A 110 -15.81 16.40 -16.75
N HIS A 111 -15.33 15.90 -17.89
CA HIS A 111 -14.02 16.30 -18.42
C HIS A 111 -14.01 17.73 -18.96
N LEU A 112 -15.14 18.23 -19.48
CA LEU A 112 -15.26 19.59 -20.00
C LEU A 112 -15.50 20.64 -18.90
N HIS A 113 -16.43 20.37 -17.99
CA HIS A 113 -16.92 21.33 -17.00
C HIS A 113 -16.34 21.16 -15.60
N GLY A 114 -15.46 20.16 -15.39
CA GLY A 114 -14.85 19.88 -14.10
C GLY A 114 -15.90 19.60 -13.03
N ARG A 115 -15.99 20.47 -12.00
CA ARG A 115 -16.76 20.22 -10.77
C ARG A 115 -18.25 19.92 -10.98
N ASN A 116 -18.93 20.68 -11.84
CA ASN A 116 -20.38 20.52 -12.00
C ASN A 116 -20.73 19.14 -12.58
N GLY A 117 -19.97 18.69 -13.60
CA GLY A 117 -20.14 17.36 -14.21
C GLY A 117 -19.65 16.22 -13.31
N SER A 118 -18.61 16.44 -12.49
CA SER A 118 -18.09 15.42 -11.56
C SER A 118 -19.12 14.97 -10.52
N SER A 119 -20.07 15.83 -10.12
CA SER A 119 -21.09 15.48 -9.12
C SER A 119 -22.02 14.34 -9.59
N LEU A 120 -22.39 14.32 -10.87
CA LEU A 120 -23.23 13.27 -11.45
C LEU A 120 -22.49 11.93 -11.55
N LEU A 121 -21.16 11.96 -11.73
CA LEU A 121 -20.34 10.74 -11.75
C LEU A 121 -20.31 10.00 -10.42
N LEU A 122 -20.58 10.68 -9.29
CA LEU A 122 -20.68 10.03 -7.97
C LEU A 122 -21.85 9.03 -7.88
N GLY A 123 -22.79 9.06 -8.84
CA GLY A 123 -23.85 8.06 -8.95
C GLY A 123 -23.39 6.72 -9.55
N TYR A 124 -22.20 6.65 -10.13
CA TYR A 124 -21.69 5.51 -10.89
C TYR A 124 -20.39 4.98 -10.28
N ASP A 125 -20.25 3.65 -10.23
CA ASP A 125 -18.97 3.00 -9.99
C ASP A 125 -18.44 2.45 -11.32
N TYR A 126 -17.23 2.85 -11.71
CA TYR A 126 -16.63 2.56 -13.00
C TYR A 126 -15.10 2.52 -12.91
N GLU A 127 -14.45 2.03 -13.97
CA GLU A 127 -12.99 1.89 -14.01
C GLU A 127 -12.26 3.25 -13.84
N LEU A 128 -11.36 3.31 -12.85
CA LEU A 128 -10.63 4.51 -12.45
C LEU A 128 -9.86 5.22 -13.58
N PHE A 129 -9.39 4.50 -14.60
CA PHE A 129 -8.55 5.09 -15.65
C PHE A 129 -9.27 6.21 -16.40
N ALA A 130 -10.60 6.11 -16.50
CA ALA A 130 -11.44 7.06 -17.20
C ALA A 130 -11.94 8.20 -16.31
N ALA A 131 -11.78 8.10 -14.99
CA ALA A 131 -12.23 9.14 -14.07
C ALA A 131 -11.41 10.44 -14.24
N PRO A 132 -12.03 11.62 -14.03
CA PRO A 132 -11.29 12.87 -13.93
C PRO A 132 -10.33 12.82 -12.73
N ILE A 133 -9.26 13.62 -12.78
CA ILE A 133 -8.28 13.70 -11.69
C ILE A 133 -8.77 14.69 -10.64
N ASP A 134 -8.96 14.22 -9.40
CA ASP A 134 -9.42 15.05 -8.29
C ASP A 134 -8.28 15.90 -7.68
N PHE A 135 -7.05 15.37 -7.76
CA PHE A 135 -5.87 16.03 -7.23
C PHE A 135 -4.61 15.62 -7.99
N ARG A 136 -3.72 16.57 -8.27
CA ARG A 136 -2.41 16.32 -8.87
C ARG A 136 -1.33 16.74 -7.88
N ALA A 137 -0.50 15.78 -7.50
CA ALA A 137 0.63 16.01 -6.61
C ALA A 137 1.64 16.97 -7.24
N ARG A 138 2.17 17.87 -6.42
CA ARG A 138 3.22 18.81 -6.77
C ARG A 138 4.58 18.11 -6.73
N LYS A 139 5.48 18.55 -7.60
CA LYS A 139 6.87 18.11 -7.58
C LYS A 139 7.62 18.90 -6.52
N GLU A 140 7.81 18.30 -5.37
CA GLU A 140 8.56 18.90 -4.26
C GLU A 140 9.81 18.07 -3.94
N LEU A 141 10.86 18.77 -3.48
CA LEU A 141 12.08 18.12 -3.04
C LEU A 141 11.79 17.41 -1.71
N ARG A 142 12.01 16.10 -1.68
CA ARG A 142 11.74 15.24 -0.52
C ARG A 142 12.98 14.41 -0.23
N LYS A 143 13.19 14.06 1.05
CA LYS A 143 14.24 13.13 1.47
C LYS A 143 14.00 11.78 0.79
N TYR A 144 15.06 11.20 0.25
CA TYR A 144 15.08 9.85 -0.27
C TYR A 144 16.09 9.04 0.53
N PHE A 145 15.74 7.79 0.84
CA PHE A 145 16.55 6.92 1.67
C PHE A 145 16.90 5.68 0.84
N GLU A 146 18.17 5.30 0.83
CA GLU A 146 18.68 4.09 0.19
C GLU A 146 19.71 3.46 1.12
N THR A 147 19.61 2.14 1.34
CA THR A 147 20.61 1.37 2.08
C THR A 147 21.91 1.34 1.26
N PRO A 148 23.09 1.46 1.88
CA PRO A 148 24.36 1.32 1.17
C PRO A 148 24.42 0.02 0.36
N ARG A 149 24.74 0.14 -0.94
CA ARG A 149 24.79 -1.02 -1.85
C ARG A 149 25.88 -1.99 -1.41
N ARG A 150 25.51 -3.27 -1.25
CA ARG A 150 26.46 -4.36 -0.94
C ARG A 150 27.18 -4.91 -2.18
N PHE A 151 26.63 -4.70 -3.36
CA PHE A 151 27.14 -5.30 -4.60
C PHE A 151 27.82 -4.24 -5.46
N THR A 152 29.11 -4.44 -5.74
CA THR A 152 29.89 -3.59 -6.65
C THR A 152 29.73 -4.05 -8.10
N ALA A 153 29.88 -3.12 -9.05
CA ALA A 153 29.95 -3.46 -10.46
C ALA A 153 31.19 -4.33 -10.71
N THR A 154 31.01 -5.53 -11.27
CA THR A 154 32.13 -6.34 -11.76
C THR A 154 32.70 -5.68 -13.02
N GLY A 155 34.02 -5.77 -13.22
CA GLY A 155 34.73 -5.03 -14.29
C GLY A 155 34.37 -5.40 -15.74
N ASN A 156 33.53 -6.41 -15.97
CA ASN A 156 33.07 -6.76 -17.31
C ASN A 156 31.74 -6.06 -17.64
N MET A 157 31.81 -4.99 -18.44
CA MET A 157 30.67 -4.15 -18.84
C MET A 157 29.57 -4.93 -19.57
N LEU A 158 29.93 -5.91 -20.41
CA LEU A 158 28.95 -6.71 -21.14
C LEU A 158 28.20 -7.66 -20.21
N TYR A 159 28.94 -8.33 -19.32
CA TYR A 159 28.35 -9.22 -18.31
C TYR A 159 27.42 -8.44 -17.37
N THR A 160 27.84 -7.28 -16.89
CA THR A 160 27.02 -6.42 -16.02
C THR A 160 25.77 -5.93 -16.74
N ALA A 161 25.87 -5.46 -17.98
CA ALA A 161 24.69 -5.03 -18.75
C ALA A 161 23.69 -6.18 -19.00
N LEU A 162 24.17 -7.38 -19.37
CA LEU A 162 23.32 -8.55 -19.57
C LEU A 162 22.68 -9.00 -18.25
N ARG A 163 23.48 -9.11 -17.19
CA ARG A 163 23.03 -9.44 -15.82
C ARG A 163 21.96 -8.46 -15.36
N ASP A 164 22.17 -7.16 -15.54
CA ASP A 164 21.26 -6.13 -15.06
C ASP A 164 19.94 -6.15 -15.84
N ARG A 165 19.98 -6.39 -17.17
CA ARG A 165 18.76 -6.55 -17.98
C ARG A 165 18.00 -7.82 -17.64
N LEU A 166 18.67 -8.94 -17.43
CA LEU A 166 18.02 -10.20 -17.02
C LEU A 166 17.43 -10.07 -15.61
N SER A 167 18.20 -9.49 -14.69
CA SER A 167 17.76 -9.19 -13.33
C SER A 167 16.52 -8.33 -13.37
N TYR A 168 16.53 -7.22 -14.12
CA TYR A 168 15.36 -6.37 -14.31
C TYR A 168 14.12 -7.19 -14.71
N ASN A 169 14.19 -8.01 -15.76
CA ASN A 169 13.03 -8.79 -16.21
C ASN A 169 12.51 -9.77 -15.14
N ILE A 170 13.41 -10.50 -14.46
CA ILE A 170 13.05 -11.44 -13.38
C ILE A 170 12.44 -10.68 -12.20
N VAL A 171 13.03 -9.55 -11.82
CA VAL A 171 12.59 -8.75 -10.68
C VAL A 171 11.20 -8.19 -10.90
N TYR A 172 10.97 -7.54 -12.05
CA TYR A 172 9.69 -6.86 -12.29
C TYR A 172 8.56 -7.84 -12.65
N SER A 173 8.87 -8.99 -13.25
CA SER A 173 7.86 -9.97 -13.63
C SER A 173 7.53 -10.95 -12.50
N PHE A 174 8.55 -11.44 -11.78
CA PHE A 174 8.40 -12.51 -10.80
C PHE A 174 8.59 -12.04 -9.36
N ALA A 175 9.76 -11.46 -9.02
CA ALA A 175 10.06 -11.13 -7.63
C ALA A 175 9.13 -10.07 -7.04
N ARG A 176 8.70 -9.10 -7.87
CA ARG A 176 7.66 -8.13 -7.52
C ARG A 176 6.41 -8.80 -6.96
N VAL A 177 5.93 -9.86 -7.61
CA VAL A 177 4.71 -10.57 -7.22
C VAL A 177 4.91 -11.31 -5.89
N LEU A 178 6.13 -11.71 -5.55
CA LEU A 178 6.42 -12.29 -4.23
C LEU A 178 6.44 -11.23 -3.12
N VAL A 179 7.01 -10.05 -3.40
CA VAL A 179 7.06 -8.94 -2.43
C VAL A 179 5.67 -8.33 -2.26
N TYR A 180 5.01 -8.00 -3.37
CA TYR A 180 3.70 -7.36 -3.49
C TYR A 180 2.72 -8.23 -4.30
N PRO A 181 2.23 -9.35 -3.74
CA PRO A 181 1.26 -10.23 -4.40
C PRO A 181 -0.01 -9.49 -4.81
N GLY A 182 -0.46 -8.48 -4.05
CA GLY A 182 -1.60 -7.64 -4.42
C GLY A 182 -1.42 -6.84 -5.71
N SER A 183 -0.20 -6.70 -6.23
CA SER A 183 0.06 -6.08 -7.55
C SER A 183 0.01 -7.05 -8.73
N ALA A 184 -0.22 -8.34 -8.47
CA ALA A 184 -0.32 -9.33 -9.53
C ALA A 184 -1.66 -9.18 -10.24
N SER A 185 -1.62 -8.96 -11.56
CA SER A 185 -2.83 -8.81 -12.38
C SER A 185 -3.79 -10.00 -12.23
N LEU A 186 -3.27 -11.22 -12.00
CA LEU A 186 -4.10 -12.41 -11.81
C LEU A 186 -4.86 -12.33 -10.48
N LEU A 187 -4.17 -11.99 -9.39
CA LEU A 187 -4.79 -11.86 -8.08
C LEU A 187 -5.84 -10.74 -8.11
N ASN A 188 -5.48 -9.55 -8.60
CA ASN A 188 -6.40 -8.43 -8.80
C ASN A 188 -7.66 -8.87 -9.55
N LYS A 189 -7.52 -9.69 -10.60
CA LYS A 189 -8.66 -10.17 -11.38
C LYS A 189 -9.53 -11.18 -10.61
N LEU A 190 -8.91 -12.10 -9.87
CA LEU A 190 -9.62 -13.10 -9.07
C LEU A 190 -10.44 -12.49 -7.93
N ILE A 191 -9.93 -11.42 -7.31
CA ILE A 191 -10.60 -10.75 -6.18
C ILE A 191 -11.42 -9.52 -6.60
N GLN A 192 -11.44 -9.17 -7.90
CA GLN A 192 -12.02 -7.91 -8.40
C GLN A 192 -13.47 -7.70 -7.92
N SER A 193 -14.30 -8.74 -8.00
CA SER A 193 -15.70 -8.68 -7.57
C SER A 193 -15.83 -8.35 -6.08
N PHE A 194 -14.96 -8.93 -5.25
CA PHE A 194 -14.91 -8.68 -3.82
C PHE A 194 -14.45 -7.24 -3.50
N LEU A 195 -13.48 -6.71 -4.23
CA LEU A 195 -13.05 -5.30 -4.08
C LEU A 195 -14.19 -4.33 -4.45
N ILE A 196 -14.84 -4.55 -5.61
CA ILE A 196 -15.97 -3.72 -6.06
C ILE A 196 -17.09 -3.71 -5.00
N GLU A 197 -17.44 -4.87 -4.47
CA GLU A 197 -18.50 -4.99 -3.46
C GLU A 197 -18.16 -4.22 -2.17
N ASN A 198 -16.95 -4.39 -1.64
CA ASN A 198 -16.57 -3.71 -0.40
C ASN A 198 -16.36 -2.20 -0.59
N ARG A 199 -15.83 -1.78 -1.74
CA ARG A 199 -15.77 -0.36 -2.13
C ARG A 199 -17.17 0.25 -2.12
N ARG A 200 -18.15 -0.44 -2.69
CA ARG A 200 -19.56 0.00 -2.68
C ARG A 200 -20.10 0.11 -1.25
N LYS A 201 -19.84 -0.87 -0.38
CA LYS A 201 -20.23 -0.80 1.04
C LYS A 201 -19.63 0.41 1.75
N LEU A 202 -18.37 0.75 1.50
CA LEU A 202 -17.77 1.97 2.04
C LEU A 202 -18.55 3.22 1.61
N VAL A 203 -18.91 3.33 0.33
CA VAL A 203 -19.65 4.50 -0.17
C VAL A 203 -21.08 4.55 0.39
N VAL A 204 -21.81 3.43 0.36
CA VAL A 204 -23.23 3.37 0.73
C VAL A 204 -23.42 3.42 2.25
N GLU A 205 -22.66 2.63 3.01
CA GLU A 205 -22.86 2.47 4.46
C GLU A 205 -22.05 3.48 5.29
N LYS A 206 -20.90 3.94 4.78
CA LYS A 206 -20.00 4.85 5.51
C LYS A 206 -19.94 6.25 4.93
N GLY A 207 -20.67 6.53 3.85
CA GLY A 207 -20.67 7.83 3.19
C GLY A 207 -19.31 8.17 2.55
N ALA A 208 -18.53 7.15 2.18
CA ALA A 208 -17.20 7.35 1.63
C ALA A 208 -17.24 8.01 0.24
N ILE A 209 -16.21 8.79 -0.08
CA ILE A 209 -16.03 9.44 -1.37
C ILE A 209 -14.73 8.90 -1.99
N ARG A 210 -14.87 8.31 -3.18
CA ARG A 210 -13.75 7.83 -3.98
C ARG A 210 -13.02 9.02 -4.61
N GLY A 211 -11.69 9.01 -4.58
CA GLY A 211 -10.85 10.06 -5.15
C GLY A 211 -9.73 9.49 -6.03
N VAL A 212 -9.42 10.19 -7.12
CA VAL A 212 -8.36 9.83 -8.07
C VAL A 212 -7.21 10.82 -7.98
N LEU A 213 -6.09 10.36 -7.41
CA LEU A 213 -4.91 11.20 -7.20
C LEU A 213 -3.87 10.91 -8.29
N MET A 214 -3.30 11.94 -8.90
CA MET A 214 -2.21 11.82 -9.86
C MET A 214 -0.87 12.07 -9.16
N THR A 215 0.02 11.08 -9.18
CA THR A 215 1.37 11.20 -8.62
C THR A 215 2.29 12.02 -9.53
N ARG A 216 3.44 12.44 -9.00
CA ARG A 216 4.51 13.10 -9.78
C ARG A 216 5.07 12.24 -10.92
N GLU A 217 4.90 10.92 -10.84
CA GLU A 217 5.35 9.96 -11.86
C GLU A 217 4.26 9.69 -12.91
N GLY A 218 3.08 10.32 -12.80
CA GLY A 218 1.98 10.12 -13.74
C GLY A 218 1.12 8.89 -13.44
N ASN A 219 1.25 8.29 -12.26
CA ASN A 219 0.36 7.21 -11.83
C ASN A 219 -0.93 7.76 -11.22
N ARG A 220 -2.03 7.03 -11.42
CA ARG A 220 -3.30 7.24 -10.74
C ARG A 220 -3.34 6.39 -9.47
N VAL A 221 -3.66 7.01 -8.34
CA VAL A 221 -3.89 6.35 -7.06
C VAL A 221 -5.38 6.33 -6.80
N ASP A 222 -5.95 5.13 -6.65
CA ASP A 222 -7.30 4.93 -6.15
C ASP A 222 -7.32 5.15 -4.65
N SER A 223 -8.17 6.07 -4.19
CA SER A 223 -8.30 6.43 -2.80
C SER A 223 -9.75 6.52 -2.37
N MET A 224 -9.98 6.38 -1.07
CA MET A 224 -11.30 6.39 -0.47
C MET A 224 -11.28 7.19 0.83
N PHE A 225 -12.08 8.26 0.88
CA PHE A 225 -12.15 9.16 2.01
C PHE A 225 -13.49 9.04 2.74
N VAL A 226 -13.45 8.87 4.05
CA VAL A 226 -14.61 8.96 4.94
C VAL A 226 -14.41 10.14 5.87
N ASP A 227 -15.27 11.14 5.76
CA ASP A 227 -15.25 12.33 6.61
C ASP A 227 -16.13 12.12 7.85
N ARG A 228 -15.57 12.32 9.03
CA ARG A 228 -16.28 12.23 10.32
C ARG A 228 -16.31 13.56 11.07
N ARG A 229 -15.79 14.66 10.51
CA ARG A 229 -15.71 15.97 11.18
C ARG A 229 -17.07 16.46 11.69
N GLU A 230 -18.14 16.26 10.92
CA GLU A 230 -19.50 16.67 11.29
C GLU A 230 -20.18 15.75 12.32
N GLN A 231 -19.62 14.57 12.58
CA GLN A 231 -20.21 13.58 13.49
C GLN A 231 -19.68 13.68 14.93
N GLY A 232 -18.78 14.64 15.20
CA GLY A 232 -18.17 14.85 16.51
C GLY A 232 -17.11 13.80 16.89
N GLY A 233 -16.62 13.87 18.14
CA GLY A 233 -15.59 12.96 18.64
C GLY A 233 -14.25 13.11 17.93
N ASN A 234 -13.69 12.00 17.45
CA ASN A 234 -12.36 11.95 16.83
C ASN A 234 -12.31 12.41 15.37
N GLY A 235 -13.42 12.87 14.80
CA GLY A 235 -13.55 13.16 13.36
C GLY A 235 -12.58 14.22 12.81
N ASN A 236 -12.04 15.10 13.66
CA ASN A 236 -11.03 16.11 13.28
C ASN A 236 -9.63 15.53 13.06
N ILE A 237 -9.40 14.26 13.38
CA ILE A 237 -8.16 13.55 13.13
C ILE A 237 -8.36 12.66 11.89
N LEU A 238 -7.47 12.79 10.92
CA LEU A 238 -7.43 11.95 9.73
C LEU A 238 -6.47 10.78 9.94
N VAL A 239 -6.98 9.56 9.82
CA VAL A 239 -6.16 8.36 9.76
C VAL A 239 -5.95 7.96 8.30
N VAL A 240 -4.71 8.09 7.82
CA VAL A 240 -4.29 7.60 6.50
C VAL A 240 -3.84 6.15 6.67
N THR A 241 -4.51 5.20 6.00
CA THR A 241 -4.14 3.78 6.11
C THR A 241 -3.07 3.39 5.09
N CYS A 242 -2.05 2.64 5.51
CA CYS A 242 -1.03 2.06 4.63
C CYS A 242 -1.07 0.54 4.76
N GLU A 243 -1.63 -0.09 3.74
CA GLU A 243 -1.94 -1.52 3.74
C GLU A 243 -0.71 -2.44 3.58
N GLY A 244 -0.90 -3.70 3.95
CA GLY A 244 0.08 -4.77 3.76
C GLY A 244 0.27 -5.17 2.29
N ASN A 245 1.10 -6.18 2.03
CA ASN A 245 1.53 -6.53 0.67
C ASN A 245 0.47 -7.24 -0.21
N ALA A 246 -0.64 -7.65 0.40
CA ALA A 246 -1.85 -8.13 -0.25
C ALA A 246 -3.10 -7.37 0.25
N GLY A 247 -2.90 -6.24 0.93
CA GLY A 247 -3.97 -5.43 1.46
C GLY A 247 -4.44 -4.38 0.47
N PHE A 248 -5.73 -4.07 0.52
CA PHE A 248 -6.41 -3.07 -0.30
C PHE A 248 -7.27 -2.22 0.63
N TYR A 249 -7.49 -0.95 0.33
CA TYR A 249 -8.32 -0.11 1.22
C TYR A 249 -9.74 -0.68 1.35
N GLU A 250 -10.23 -1.37 0.32
CA GLU A 250 -11.53 -2.03 0.28
C GLU A 250 -11.67 -3.13 1.33
N THR A 251 -10.57 -3.80 1.69
CA THR A 251 -10.60 -5.04 2.50
C THR A 251 -9.48 -5.08 3.56
N GLY A 252 -8.99 -3.91 3.95
CA GLY A 252 -7.78 -3.74 4.74
C GLY A 252 -8.05 -3.19 6.13
N ILE A 253 -7.17 -2.28 6.58
CA ILE A 253 -7.15 -1.78 7.96
C ILE A 253 -8.01 -0.53 8.18
N MET A 254 -8.75 -0.04 7.17
CA MET A 254 -9.71 1.08 7.33
C MET A 254 -10.79 0.88 8.42
N PRO A 255 -11.37 -0.33 8.64
CA PRO A 255 -12.46 -0.50 9.59
C PRO A 255 -12.09 -0.16 11.05
N THR A 256 -10.84 -0.38 11.46
CA THR A 256 -10.39 -0.13 12.85
C THR A 256 -10.52 1.34 13.25
N PRO A 257 -9.89 2.32 12.55
CA PRO A 257 -10.08 3.73 12.87
C PRO A 257 -11.50 4.23 12.61
N LEU A 258 -12.23 3.67 11.62
CA LEU A 258 -13.64 4.00 11.39
C LEU A 258 -14.53 3.65 12.59
N THR A 259 -14.27 2.53 13.25
CA THR A 259 -15.02 2.09 14.44
C THR A 259 -14.81 3.04 15.63
N LEU A 260 -13.67 3.75 15.66
CA LEU A 260 -13.33 4.74 16.66
C LEU A 260 -13.70 6.18 16.26
N ASN A 261 -14.52 6.32 15.21
CA ASN A 261 -15.05 7.59 14.70
C ASN A 261 -13.99 8.60 14.20
N TYR A 262 -12.84 8.11 13.75
CA TYR A 262 -11.86 8.95 13.04
C TYR A 262 -12.32 9.22 11.60
N SER A 263 -11.89 10.35 11.02
CA SER A 263 -11.88 10.48 9.56
C SER A 263 -10.82 9.54 9.00
N VAL A 264 -11.07 8.88 7.86
CA VAL A 264 -10.15 7.87 7.32
C VAL A 264 -9.92 8.07 5.83
N LEU A 265 -8.65 8.02 5.41
CA LEU A 265 -8.24 8.04 4.01
C LEU A 265 -7.49 6.74 3.68
N GLY A 266 -8.18 5.85 2.98
CA GLY A 266 -7.58 4.66 2.40
C GLY A 266 -7.08 4.92 0.99
N TRP A 267 -6.08 4.15 0.56
CA TRP A 267 -5.54 4.22 -0.79
C TRP A 267 -4.91 2.89 -1.19
N ASN A 268 -4.89 2.61 -2.49
CA ASN A 268 -4.25 1.42 -3.04
C ASN A 268 -2.86 1.74 -3.57
N GLN A 269 -1.87 0.91 -3.22
CA GLN A 269 -0.50 1.02 -3.72
C GLN A 269 -0.45 0.90 -5.26
N PRO A 270 0.61 1.37 -5.93
CA PRO A 270 0.75 1.21 -7.37
C PRO A 270 0.57 -0.24 -7.83
N GLY A 271 -0.34 -0.47 -8.78
CA GLY A 271 -0.68 -1.79 -9.31
C GLY A 271 -1.67 -2.59 -8.45
N PHE A 272 -2.14 -2.07 -7.31
CA PHE A 272 -3.17 -2.71 -6.48
C PHE A 272 -4.56 -2.20 -6.87
N GLY A 273 -5.53 -3.11 -7.02
CA GLY A 273 -6.91 -2.73 -7.35
C GLY A 273 -6.93 -1.94 -8.66
N GLU A 274 -7.46 -0.72 -8.62
CA GLU A 274 -7.49 0.18 -9.79
C GLU A 274 -6.38 1.24 -9.81
N SER A 275 -5.47 1.24 -8.84
CA SER A 275 -4.28 2.11 -8.88
C SER A 275 -3.33 1.69 -10.01
N SER A 276 -2.86 2.66 -10.79
CA SER A 276 -1.95 2.39 -11.90
C SER A 276 -0.49 2.32 -11.45
N GLY A 277 0.38 1.81 -12.34
CA GLY A 277 1.82 1.73 -12.10
C GLY A 277 2.24 0.40 -11.46
N MET A 278 3.38 0.42 -10.78
CA MET A 278 4.09 -0.74 -10.25
C MET A 278 4.61 -0.41 -8.84
N PRO A 279 4.52 -1.33 -7.86
CA PRO A 279 4.86 -1.08 -6.44
C PRO A 279 6.38 -1.09 -6.21
N THR A 280 7.09 -0.32 -7.01
CA THR A 280 8.52 -0.04 -6.83
C THR A 280 8.68 0.95 -5.68
N PRO A 281 9.81 0.94 -4.94
CA PRO A 281 10.05 1.90 -3.87
C PRO A 281 9.76 3.34 -4.30
N LYS A 282 10.24 3.75 -5.48
CA LYS A 282 10.04 5.10 -6.06
C LYS A 282 8.56 5.44 -6.30
N GLN A 283 7.78 4.52 -6.88
CA GLN A 283 6.37 4.78 -7.17
C GLN A 283 5.49 4.70 -5.91
N THR A 284 5.85 3.83 -4.96
CA THR A 284 5.16 3.73 -3.67
C THR A 284 5.33 5.02 -2.87
N ILE A 285 6.55 5.58 -2.77
CA ILE A 285 6.76 6.87 -2.11
C ILE A 285 6.05 8.03 -2.83
N ALA A 286 6.01 8.00 -4.17
CA ALA A 286 5.30 9.01 -4.96
C ALA A 286 3.78 8.97 -4.75
N SER A 287 3.25 7.80 -4.38
CA SER A 287 1.82 7.59 -4.12
C SER A 287 1.43 8.09 -2.74
N ILE A 288 2.16 7.69 -1.69
CA ILE A 288 1.90 8.24 -0.34
C ILE A 288 2.13 9.75 -0.29
N ASP A 289 3.10 10.28 -1.03
CA ASP A 289 3.29 11.73 -1.16
C ASP A 289 2.05 12.42 -1.75
N ALA A 290 1.46 11.84 -2.81
CA ALA A 290 0.22 12.35 -3.40
C ALA A 290 -0.96 12.29 -2.41
N VAL A 291 -1.05 11.22 -1.62
CA VAL A 291 -2.09 11.01 -0.60
C VAL A 291 -1.98 12.05 0.52
N ILE A 292 -0.78 12.31 1.04
CA ILE A 292 -0.59 13.33 2.10
C ILE A 292 -0.83 14.74 1.56
N GLN A 293 -0.34 15.06 0.36
CA GLN A 293 -0.64 16.35 -0.27
C GLN A 293 -2.14 16.54 -0.53
N TYR A 294 -2.86 15.49 -0.92
CA TYR A 294 -4.31 15.52 -1.07
C TYR A 294 -5.01 15.80 0.26
N ALA A 295 -4.60 15.09 1.32
CA ALA A 295 -5.13 15.30 2.66
C ALA A 295 -4.98 16.76 3.13
N ILE A 296 -3.81 17.35 2.89
CA ILE A 296 -3.50 18.73 3.31
C ILE A 296 -4.20 19.76 2.42
N HIS A 297 -3.93 19.71 1.11
CA HIS A 297 -4.28 20.81 0.20
C HIS A 297 -5.71 20.74 -0.34
N LYS A 298 -6.36 19.57 -0.26
CA LYS A 298 -7.69 19.37 -0.84
C LYS A 298 -8.74 18.96 0.21
N LEU A 299 -8.39 18.07 1.15
CA LEU A 299 -9.31 17.69 2.24
C LEU A 299 -9.28 18.67 3.43
N GLY A 300 -8.22 19.47 3.55
CA GLY A 300 -8.11 20.57 4.52
C GLY A 300 -7.69 20.14 5.93
N PHE A 301 -6.97 19.02 6.07
CA PHE A 301 -6.34 18.63 7.34
C PHE A 301 -4.96 19.27 7.47
N VAL A 302 -4.59 19.70 8.68
CA VAL A 302 -3.19 20.10 8.97
C VAL A 302 -2.34 18.88 9.34
N GLU A 303 -1.01 18.95 9.20
CA GLU A 303 -0.12 17.81 9.47
C GLU A 303 -0.34 17.22 10.88
N GLU A 304 -0.56 18.05 11.89
CA GLU A 304 -0.77 17.65 13.29
C GLU A 304 -2.05 16.83 13.51
N GLN A 305 -3.01 16.95 12.58
CA GLN A 305 -4.26 16.18 12.54
C GLN A 305 -4.13 14.88 11.76
N ILE A 306 -3.00 14.63 11.09
CA ILE A 306 -2.78 13.44 10.26
C ILE A 306 -2.05 12.37 11.07
N VAL A 307 -2.61 11.18 11.08
CA VAL A 307 -2.03 9.97 11.66
C VAL A 307 -1.91 8.94 10.55
N ILE A 308 -0.73 8.39 10.32
CA ILE A 308 -0.58 7.24 9.44
C ILE A 308 -0.71 5.96 10.26
N TYR A 309 -1.70 5.15 9.91
CA TYR A 309 -1.82 3.78 10.41
C TYR A 309 -1.27 2.81 9.37
N ALA A 310 -0.17 2.15 9.68
CA ALA A 310 0.53 1.27 8.76
C ALA A 310 0.49 -0.17 9.26
N TRP A 311 0.28 -1.12 8.34
CA TRP A 311 0.36 -2.55 8.64
C TRP A 311 1.40 -3.24 7.76
N SER A 312 2.26 -4.05 8.38
CA SER A 312 3.19 -4.93 7.66
C SER A 312 4.13 -4.14 6.74
N ILE A 313 4.18 -4.45 5.43
CA ILE A 313 5.00 -3.71 4.46
C ILE A 313 4.56 -2.24 4.30
N GLY A 314 3.32 -1.91 4.67
CA GLY A 314 2.79 -0.55 4.66
C GLY A 314 3.57 0.41 5.56
N GLY A 315 4.42 -0.12 6.45
CA GLY A 315 5.41 0.66 7.19
C GLY A 315 6.33 1.47 6.28
N PHE A 316 6.72 0.95 5.11
CA PHE A 316 7.62 1.65 4.19
C PHE A 316 7.11 3.02 3.70
N PRO A 317 5.93 3.12 3.05
CA PRO A 317 5.39 4.44 2.70
C PRO A 317 5.13 5.32 3.93
N ALA A 318 4.68 4.72 5.04
CA ALA A 318 4.36 5.45 6.26
C ALA A 318 5.58 6.12 6.89
N THR A 319 6.69 5.41 7.02
CA THR A 319 7.91 5.94 7.62
C THR A 319 8.60 6.93 6.70
N TRP A 320 8.53 6.72 5.38
CA TRP A 320 8.99 7.72 4.42
C TRP A 320 8.19 9.03 4.53
N ALA A 321 6.85 8.94 4.67
CA ALA A 321 6.00 10.10 4.84
C ALA A 321 6.31 10.83 6.16
N ALA A 322 6.47 10.10 7.26
CA ALA A 322 6.84 10.69 8.56
C ALA A 322 8.17 11.46 8.51
N ALA A 323 9.17 10.92 7.80
CA ALA A 323 10.46 11.59 7.63
C ALA A 323 10.39 12.89 6.79
N ASN A 324 9.33 13.07 5.99
CA ASN A 324 9.13 14.18 5.05
C ASN A 324 8.02 15.17 5.45
N TYR A 325 7.12 14.77 6.34
CA TYR A 325 6.03 15.57 6.92
C TYR A 325 6.14 15.44 8.45
N PRO A 326 7.04 16.22 9.08
CA PRO A 326 7.51 15.94 10.44
C PRO A 326 6.45 16.07 11.53
N ASN A 327 5.33 16.75 11.25
CA ASN A 327 4.28 17.02 12.24
C ASN A 327 3.16 15.96 12.23
N ILE A 328 3.19 15.00 11.31
CA ILE A 328 2.26 13.87 11.33
C ILE A 328 2.56 12.94 12.50
N LYS A 329 1.66 11.99 12.74
CA LYS A 329 1.80 10.94 13.76
C LYS A 329 1.82 9.56 13.10
N VAL A 330 2.44 8.56 13.72
CA VAL A 330 2.55 7.21 13.14
C VAL A 330 2.17 6.12 14.14
N VAL A 331 1.29 5.23 13.71
CA VAL A 331 1.03 3.92 14.34
C VAL A 331 1.47 2.85 13.37
N PHE A 332 2.50 2.07 13.72
CA PHE A 332 3.02 1.01 12.85
C PHE A 332 2.80 -0.37 13.47
N ASP A 333 1.89 -1.14 12.88
CA ASP A 333 1.50 -2.48 13.27
C ASP A 333 2.22 -3.56 12.46
N SER A 334 3.07 -4.34 13.14
CA SER A 334 3.88 -5.44 12.61
C SER A 334 4.90 -5.03 11.54
N ALA A 335 6.17 -5.32 11.81
CA ALA A 335 7.29 -5.00 10.91
C ALA A 335 7.71 -6.23 10.09
N LYS A 336 7.36 -6.23 8.80
CA LYS A 336 7.62 -7.37 7.89
C LYS A 336 8.97 -7.31 7.19
N MET A 337 9.64 -8.46 7.14
CA MET A 337 10.09 -9.16 5.92
C MET A 337 10.47 -10.60 6.36
N PRO A 338 10.06 -11.69 5.70
CA PRO A 338 10.55 -13.03 6.07
C PRO A 338 12.06 -13.17 5.77
N ARG A 339 12.75 -14.10 6.46
CA ARG A 339 14.17 -14.46 6.17
C ARG A 339 14.28 -15.55 5.11
N SER A 340 13.16 -16.07 4.61
CA SER A 340 13.18 -17.11 3.58
C SER A 340 13.60 -16.47 2.26
N TRP A 341 14.77 -16.81 1.76
CA TRP A 341 15.09 -17.25 0.40
C TRP A 341 16.58 -16.99 0.11
N ALA A 342 17.16 -17.85 -0.73
CA ALA A 342 18.55 -17.90 -1.16
C ALA A 342 19.19 -16.53 -1.50
N PRO A 343 20.54 -16.41 -1.56
CA PRO A 343 21.27 -15.17 -1.85
C PRO A 343 20.73 -14.31 -3.00
N LEU A 344 20.09 -14.94 -4.00
CA LEU A 344 19.41 -14.26 -5.09
C LEU A 344 18.25 -13.36 -4.64
N VAL A 345 17.42 -13.79 -3.69
CA VAL A 345 16.30 -12.98 -3.18
C VAL A 345 16.82 -11.85 -2.32
N GLU A 346 17.86 -12.07 -1.50
CA GLU A 346 18.52 -10.97 -0.79
C GLU A 346 19.08 -9.93 -1.77
N PHE A 347 19.76 -10.38 -2.84
CA PHE A 347 20.25 -9.48 -3.90
C PHE A 347 19.11 -8.69 -4.54
N ILE A 348 18.03 -9.39 -4.96
CA ILE A 348 16.89 -8.77 -5.64
C ILE A 348 16.22 -7.74 -4.74
N VAL A 349 15.92 -8.12 -3.50
CA VAL A 349 15.23 -7.22 -2.56
C VAL A 349 16.10 -6.03 -2.24
N ARG A 350 17.37 -6.22 -1.89
CA ARG A 350 18.27 -5.10 -1.56
C ARG A 350 18.59 -4.19 -2.75
N THR A 351 18.52 -4.70 -3.97
CA THR A 351 18.88 -3.92 -5.17
C THR A 351 17.68 -3.19 -5.78
N TYR A 352 16.48 -3.78 -5.73
CA TYR A 352 15.31 -3.28 -6.46
C TYR A 352 14.08 -2.98 -5.58
N PHE A 353 13.99 -3.59 -4.40
CA PHE A 353 12.90 -3.41 -3.43
C PHE A 353 13.44 -3.00 -2.06
N ASP A 354 14.47 -2.16 -2.05
CA ASP A 354 15.03 -1.65 -0.81
C ASP A 354 13.99 -0.77 -0.10
N MET A 355 13.71 -1.14 1.15
CA MET A 355 12.74 -0.47 2.02
C MET A 355 13.44 -0.13 3.33
N PRO A 356 14.22 0.97 3.39
CA PRO A 356 15.05 1.30 4.53
C PRO A 356 14.23 1.92 5.68
N ILE A 357 13.25 1.17 6.20
CA ILE A 357 12.30 1.58 7.25
C ILE A 357 13.04 2.10 8.49
N ALA A 358 14.11 1.42 8.92
CA ALA A 358 14.90 1.85 10.07
C ALA A 358 15.52 3.24 9.86
N MET A 359 16.13 3.50 8.70
CA MET A 359 16.71 4.82 8.38
C MET A 359 15.65 5.91 8.26
N GLN A 360 14.46 5.57 7.75
CA GLN A 360 13.34 6.50 7.66
C GLN A 360 12.80 6.86 9.05
N LEU A 361 12.66 5.86 9.93
CA LEU A 361 12.24 6.05 11.32
C LEU A 361 13.25 6.86 12.13
N THR A 362 14.55 6.61 11.97
CA THR A 362 15.57 7.39 12.70
C THR A 362 15.64 8.84 12.24
N ALA A 363 15.18 9.15 11.02
CA ALA A 363 15.06 10.52 10.52
C ALA A 363 13.76 11.24 10.95
N TYR A 364 12.86 10.54 11.65
CA TYR A 364 11.59 11.07 12.13
C TYR A 364 11.59 11.18 13.65
N ASN A 365 11.35 12.38 14.18
CA ASN A 365 11.33 12.67 15.62
C ASN A 365 9.93 12.85 16.20
N GLY A 366 8.88 12.78 15.38
CA GLY A 366 7.51 12.97 15.81
C GLY A 366 6.92 11.78 16.60
N PRO A 367 5.65 11.90 17.01
CA PRO A 367 4.94 10.88 17.78
C PRO A 367 4.84 9.54 17.03
N LEU A 368 5.21 8.44 17.71
CA LEU A 368 5.27 7.10 17.14
C LEU A 368 4.86 6.04 18.17
N ILE A 369 4.00 5.11 17.75
CA ILE A 369 3.76 3.83 18.44
C ILE A 369 4.06 2.70 17.46
N LEU A 370 4.85 1.73 17.92
CA LEU A 370 5.04 0.43 17.29
C LEU A 370 4.11 -0.58 17.97
N ILE A 371 3.34 -1.32 17.18
CA ILE A 371 2.54 -2.44 17.66
C ILE A 371 3.27 -3.72 17.26
N ARG A 372 3.69 -4.48 18.29
CA ARG A 372 4.38 -5.76 18.14
C ARG A 372 3.41 -6.90 18.39
N ARG A 373 3.10 -7.63 17.32
CA ARG A 373 2.31 -8.86 17.41
C ARG A 373 3.16 -10.00 17.98
N THR A 374 2.76 -10.55 19.11
CA THR A 374 3.58 -11.51 19.88
C THR A 374 3.48 -12.95 19.37
N GLN A 375 2.45 -13.27 18.57
CA GLN A 375 2.28 -14.58 17.92
C GLN A 375 2.50 -14.52 16.41
N ASP A 376 3.17 -13.47 15.92
CA ASP A 376 3.32 -13.20 14.48
C ASP A 376 4.32 -14.17 13.84
N GLU A 377 3.77 -15.10 13.08
CA GLU A 377 4.45 -16.17 12.36
C GLU A 377 5.34 -15.66 11.21
N MET A 378 5.18 -14.40 10.79
CA MET A 378 5.93 -13.82 9.67
C MET A 378 7.20 -13.10 10.10
N ILE A 379 7.26 -12.62 11.35
CA ILE A 379 8.33 -11.72 11.84
C ILE A 379 9.14 -12.30 13.00
N ILE A 380 8.60 -13.31 13.70
CA ILE A 380 9.36 -14.13 14.64
C ILE A 380 10.25 -15.07 13.83
N THR A 381 11.54 -15.19 14.20
CA THR A 381 12.53 -15.91 13.37
C THR A 381 12.98 -17.25 13.93
N THR A 382 12.57 -17.56 15.15
CA THR A 382 12.91 -18.81 15.83
C THR A 382 11.66 -19.46 16.37
N GLU A 383 11.65 -20.78 16.35
CA GLU A 383 10.75 -21.58 17.18
C GLU A 383 11.40 -21.77 18.55
N GLY A 384 10.59 -21.94 19.60
CA GLY A 384 11.08 -22.06 20.96
C GLY A 384 10.03 -21.66 21.99
N THR A 385 10.50 -21.41 23.21
CA THR A 385 9.70 -20.84 24.29
C THR A 385 9.15 -19.46 23.93
N ASN A 386 8.14 -18.98 24.66
CA ASN A 386 7.56 -17.67 24.42
C ASN A 386 8.61 -16.54 24.51
N GLU A 387 9.53 -16.61 25.47
CA GLU A 387 10.62 -15.64 25.63
C GLU A 387 11.58 -15.64 24.44
N GLU A 388 12.03 -16.82 24.00
CA GLU A 388 12.91 -16.97 22.83
C GLU A 388 12.25 -16.45 21.56
N ARG A 389 10.95 -16.71 21.38
CA ARG A 389 10.16 -16.20 20.25
C ARG A 389 10.04 -14.68 20.28
N LEU A 390 9.70 -14.12 21.44
CA LEU A 390 9.58 -12.67 21.62
C LEU A 390 10.89 -11.93 21.37
N ALA A 391 12.01 -12.50 21.82
CA ALA A 391 13.34 -11.93 21.65
C ALA A 391 13.73 -11.79 20.16
N THR A 392 13.28 -12.71 19.30
CA THR A 392 13.62 -12.71 17.87
C THR A 392 12.62 -11.99 16.96
N ASN A 393 11.57 -11.39 17.53
CA ASN A 393 10.61 -10.59 16.79
C ASN A 393 11.28 -9.38 16.12
N ARG A 394 11.11 -9.21 14.80
CA ARG A 394 11.82 -8.14 14.06
C ARG A 394 11.45 -6.72 14.45
N ALA A 395 10.27 -6.48 15.03
CA ALA A 395 9.90 -5.16 15.53
C ALA A 395 10.88 -4.64 16.60
N ASN A 396 11.52 -5.57 17.32
CA ASN A 396 12.56 -5.27 18.31
C ASN A 396 13.71 -4.44 17.71
N ASN A 397 14.14 -4.76 16.48
CA ASN A 397 15.22 -4.03 15.81
C ASN A 397 14.83 -2.60 15.46
N LEU A 398 13.54 -2.36 15.17
CA LEU A 398 13.04 -1.01 14.92
C LEU A 398 13.04 -0.19 16.21
N LEU A 399 12.57 -0.77 17.32
CA LEU A 399 12.62 -0.10 18.62
C LEU A 399 14.06 0.29 18.99
N LYS A 400 15.01 -0.65 18.88
CA LYS A 400 16.44 -0.36 19.12
C LYS A 400 16.95 0.78 18.25
N SER A 401 16.62 0.77 16.96
CA SER A 401 17.02 1.84 16.03
C SER A 401 16.47 3.21 16.44
N ILE A 402 15.20 3.26 16.89
CA ILE A 402 14.56 4.49 17.38
C ILE A 402 15.23 4.97 18.67
N LEU A 403 15.48 4.07 19.63
CA LEU A 403 16.07 4.44 20.91
C LEU A 403 17.50 4.99 20.73
N ARG A 404 18.33 4.34 19.90
CA ARG A 404 19.68 4.85 19.57
C ARG A 404 19.64 6.23 18.92
N ALA A 405 18.71 6.46 18.00
CA ALA A 405 18.62 7.72 17.27
C ALA A 405 18.06 8.87 18.12
N ARG A 406 17.02 8.61 18.92
CA ARG A 406 16.31 9.64 19.70
C ARG A 406 16.92 9.87 21.07
N HIS A 407 17.61 8.88 21.64
CA HIS A 407 18.16 8.92 23.00
C HIS A 407 19.63 8.46 23.04
N PRO A 408 20.52 9.05 22.22
CA PRO A 408 21.91 8.59 22.09
C PRO A 408 22.69 8.67 23.41
N SER A 409 22.42 9.67 24.27
CA SER A 409 23.05 9.79 25.59
C SER A 409 22.64 8.69 26.56
N LEU A 410 21.49 8.06 26.34
CA LEU A 410 20.97 6.98 27.19
C LEU A 410 21.35 5.60 26.66
N ILE A 411 21.38 5.43 25.34
CA ILE A 411 21.77 4.19 24.66
C ILE A 411 23.18 4.38 24.08
N ASN A 412 24.17 4.47 24.96
CA ASN A 412 25.56 4.77 24.61
C ASN A 412 26.54 3.59 24.83
N ASP A 413 26.08 2.49 25.42
CA ASP A 413 26.90 1.33 25.77
C ASP A 413 26.13 0.01 25.65
N ASP A 414 26.87 -1.10 25.71
CA ASP A 414 26.30 -2.45 25.62
C ASP A 414 25.37 -2.76 26.80
N ASP A 415 25.63 -2.19 27.98
CA ASP A 415 24.80 -2.35 29.18
C ASP A 415 23.36 -1.83 28.94
N ALA A 416 23.21 -0.67 28.30
CA ALA A 416 21.90 -0.14 27.92
C ALA A 416 21.22 -0.97 26.84
N GLU A 417 21.96 -1.48 25.87
CA GLU A 417 21.41 -2.40 24.85
C GLU A 417 20.89 -3.69 25.50
N VAL A 418 21.62 -4.25 26.46
CA VAL A 418 21.19 -5.41 27.25
C VAL A 418 19.93 -5.07 28.04
N ALA A 419 19.83 -3.88 28.63
CA ALA A 419 18.63 -3.47 29.35
C ALA A 419 17.38 -3.41 28.43
N VAL A 420 17.54 -2.97 27.18
CA VAL A 420 16.50 -3.01 26.15
C VAL A 420 16.15 -4.46 25.80
N ASP A 421 17.14 -5.32 25.60
CA ASP A 421 16.93 -6.75 25.27
C ASP A 421 16.20 -7.52 26.36
N VAL A 422 16.55 -7.31 27.62
CA VAL A 422 15.85 -7.89 28.77
C VAL A 422 14.38 -7.52 28.74
N TRP A 423 14.05 -6.25 28.50
CA TRP A 423 12.66 -5.81 28.40
C TRP A 423 11.95 -6.38 27.16
N LEU A 424 12.66 -6.50 26.03
CA LEU A 424 12.13 -7.04 24.79
C LEU A 424 11.78 -8.53 24.87
N ALA A 425 12.56 -9.31 25.62
CA ALA A 425 12.33 -10.73 25.89
C ALA A 425 11.27 -10.97 26.98
N ALA A 426 11.14 -10.04 27.94
CA ALA A 426 10.19 -10.15 29.04
C ALA A 426 8.73 -10.26 28.60
N THR A 427 7.96 -11.04 29.34
CA THR A 427 6.51 -11.18 29.20
C THR A 427 5.78 -9.88 29.55
N PRO A 428 4.51 -9.71 29.13
CA PRO A 428 3.73 -8.53 29.48
C PRO A 428 3.66 -8.23 31.00
N LEU A 429 3.54 -9.27 31.83
CA LEU A 429 3.50 -9.12 33.29
C LEU A 429 4.84 -8.67 33.88
N GLU A 430 5.94 -9.22 33.38
CA GLU A 430 7.29 -8.82 33.80
C GLU A 430 7.58 -7.38 33.39
N ARG A 431 7.16 -6.96 32.19
CA ARG A 431 7.30 -5.57 31.73
C ARG A 431 6.56 -4.57 32.60
N MET A 432 5.36 -4.90 33.07
CA MET A 432 4.64 -4.07 34.03
C MET A 432 5.43 -3.90 35.32
N SER A 433 6.11 -4.97 35.76
CA SER A 433 6.97 -4.93 36.95
C SER A 433 8.22 -4.08 36.72
N LEU A 434 8.86 -4.20 35.55
CA LEU A 434 10.02 -3.41 35.15
C LEU A 434 9.73 -1.91 34.99
N THR A 435 8.48 -1.54 34.73
CA THR A 435 8.05 -0.14 34.47
C THR A 435 7.25 0.48 35.62
N LYS A 436 7.19 -0.20 36.78
CA LYS A 436 6.43 0.26 37.95
C LYS A 436 6.89 1.64 38.46
N ASP A 437 8.20 1.87 38.45
CA ASP A 437 8.84 3.07 39.00
C ASP A 437 9.13 4.14 37.93
N CYS A 438 8.34 4.19 36.85
CA CYS A 438 8.53 5.20 35.82
C CYS A 438 8.40 6.63 36.38
N PRO A 439 9.41 7.50 36.17
CA PRO A 439 9.32 8.88 36.63
C PRO A 439 8.18 9.60 35.90
N LYS A 440 7.34 10.32 36.67
CA LYS A 440 6.21 11.09 36.14
C LYS A 440 6.63 12.33 35.35
N THR A 441 7.83 12.83 35.61
CA THR A 441 8.39 14.05 35.02
C THR A 441 9.58 13.71 34.15
N SER A 442 9.82 14.54 33.12
CA SER A 442 10.94 14.45 32.19
C SER A 442 12.28 14.73 32.87
N THR A 443 12.74 13.85 33.77
CA THR A 443 14.07 13.86 34.37
C THR A 443 15.15 13.40 33.37
N MET A 444 15.00 13.78 32.09
CA MET A 444 16.02 13.60 31.05
C MET A 444 17.21 14.56 31.21
N GLY A 445 17.12 15.52 32.16
CA GLY A 445 18.08 16.61 32.30
C GLY A 445 19.50 16.18 32.66
N ASN A 446 19.72 15.05 33.34
CA ASN A 446 21.05 14.60 33.77
C ASN A 446 21.20 13.07 33.64
N VAL A 447 21.13 12.54 32.41
CA VAL A 447 21.31 11.09 32.15
C VAL A 447 22.66 10.58 32.66
N GLU A 448 23.70 11.42 32.62
CA GLU A 448 25.07 11.08 33.05
C GLU A 448 25.20 10.80 34.55
N ASN A 449 24.33 11.37 35.39
CA ASN A 449 24.35 11.18 36.85
C ASN A 449 23.41 10.08 37.34
N LEU A 450 22.73 9.37 36.43
CA LEU A 450 21.82 8.30 36.82
C LEU A 450 22.61 7.07 37.27
N THR A 451 22.17 6.48 38.38
CA THR A 451 22.61 5.14 38.75
C THR A 451 22.22 4.14 37.65
N LYS A 452 22.98 3.04 37.50
CA LYS A 452 22.68 1.97 36.53
C LYS A 452 21.23 1.49 36.63
N GLN A 453 20.70 1.37 37.85
CA GLN A 453 19.31 1.00 38.10
C GLN A 453 18.31 2.04 37.58
N ASN A 454 18.49 3.33 37.92
CA ASN A 454 17.61 4.41 37.46
C ASN A 454 17.65 4.57 35.94
N ARG A 455 18.84 4.37 35.34
CA ARG A 455 19.03 4.35 33.89
C ARG A 455 18.22 3.22 33.24
N ASN A 456 18.28 2.01 33.77
CA ASN A 456 17.52 0.86 33.24
C ASN A 456 16.01 1.08 33.35
N ILE A 457 15.53 1.59 34.49
CA ILE A 457 14.11 1.94 34.66
C ILE A 457 13.68 2.94 33.58
N LEU A 458 14.46 4.00 33.37
CA LEU A 458 14.16 4.99 32.33
C LEU A 458 14.11 4.35 30.94
N ILE A 459 15.07 3.48 30.59
CA ILE A 459 15.08 2.72 29.33
C ILE A 459 13.79 1.90 29.18
N HIS A 460 13.38 1.17 30.22
CA HIS A 460 12.16 0.35 30.20
C HIS A 460 10.89 1.21 30.01
N CYS A 461 10.83 2.39 30.61
CA CYS A 461 9.74 3.35 30.41
C CYS A 461 9.69 3.90 28.99
N LEU A 462 10.84 4.14 28.36
CA LEU A 462 10.90 4.54 26.96
C LEU A 462 10.42 3.41 26.05
N CYS A 463 10.82 2.18 26.34
CA CYS A 463 10.38 1.01 25.60
C CYS A 463 8.85 0.85 25.64
N SER A 464 8.23 0.97 26.82
CA SER A 464 6.77 0.85 26.98
C SER A 464 5.99 2.01 26.35
N LYS A 465 6.59 3.20 26.20
CA LYS A 465 5.98 4.33 25.49
C LYS A 465 5.98 4.11 23.97
N TYR A 466 7.05 3.54 23.42
CA TYR A 466 7.19 3.36 21.97
C TYR A 466 6.63 2.03 21.45
N LEU A 467 6.56 0.98 22.28
CA LEU A 467 6.18 -0.37 21.85
C LEU A 467 4.98 -0.86 22.67
N VAL A 468 3.93 -1.27 21.98
CA VAL A 468 2.74 -1.92 22.54
C VAL A 468 2.67 -3.34 21.99
N ASP A 469 2.47 -4.32 22.86
CA ASP A 469 2.26 -5.71 22.44
C ASP A 469 0.79 -5.96 22.06
N PHE A 470 0.58 -6.83 21.08
CA PHE A 470 -0.72 -7.35 20.70
C PHE A 470 -0.65 -8.88 20.61
N ASP A 471 -1.42 -9.58 21.44
CA ASP A 471 -1.42 -11.05 21.47
C ASP A 471 -2.22 -11.65 20.32
N SER A 472 -1.60 -11.66 19.14
CA SER A 472 -2.22 -12.17 17.92
C SER A 472 -1.20 -12.56 16.84
N SER A 473 -1.70 -13.30 15.84
CA SER A 473 -0.99 -13.64 14.60
C SER A 473 -0.95 -12.48 13.61
N HIS A 474 -0.21 -12.63 12.50
CA HIS A 474 0.02 -11.55 11.53
C HIS A 474 -1.27 -10.93 10.94
N ASN A 475 -2.26 -11.77 10.63
CA ASN A 475 -3.46 -11.37 9.87
C ASN A 475 -4.68 -11.08 10.74
N THR A 476 -4.55 -11.15 12.07
CA THR A 476 -5.68 -10.84 12.98
C THR A 476 -5.94 -9.32 12.94
N PRO A 477 -7.17 -8.83 12.71
CA PRO A 477 -7.45 -7.39 12.77
C PRO A 477 -7.00 -6.78 14.10
N LEU A 478 -6.45 -5.57 14.07
CA LEU A 478 -6.04 -4.88 15.29
C LEU A 478 -7.26 -4.58 16.16
N ASP A 479 -7.18 -4.94 17.45
CA ASP A 479 -8.19 -4.54 18.43
C ASP A 479 -8.28 -2.99 18.46
N PRO A 480 -9.47 -2.40 18.23
CA PRO A 480 -9.67 -0.96 18.34
C PRO A 480 -9.15 -0.35 19.66
N SER A 481 -9.12 -1.11 20.77
CA SER A 481 -8.60 -0.63 22.06
C SER A 481 -7.09 -0.31 22.02
N LEU A 482 -6.34 -0.93 21.11
CA LEU A 482 -4.91 -0.74 20.92
C LEU A 482 -4.57 0.37 19.92
N PHE A 483 -5.55 0.81 19.12
CA PHE A 483 -5.35 1.93 18.21
C PHE A 483 -5.39 3.26 18.99
N LYS A 484 -4.22 3.74 19.39
CA LYS A 484 -4.04 4.98 20.15
C LYS A 484 -3.22 5.98 19.35
N ILE A 485 -3.65 7.24 19.37
CA ILE A 485 -2.88 8.33 18.77
C ILE A 485 -1.65 8.59 19.64
N PRO A 486 -0.43 8.49 19.09
CA PRO A 486 0.77 8.74 19.85
C PRO A 486 0.86 10.23 20.24
N SER A 487 1.35 10.49 21.45
CA SER A 487 1.69 11.83 21.92
C SER A 487 3.17 12.13 21.69
N SER A 488 3.53 13.41 21.63
CA SER A 488 4.94 13.84 21.59
C SER A 488 5.69 13.46 22.87
N PHE A 489 7.02 13.59 22.81
CA PHE A 489 7.86 13.33 23.99
C PHE A 489 7.65 14.36 25.08
#